data_AF-A0A0C9YAX9-F1
#
_entry.id   AF-A0A0C9YAX9-F1
#
_cell.length_a   1.000
_cell.length_b   1.000
_cell.length_c   1.000
_cell.angle_alpha   90.00
_cell.angle_beta   90.00
_cell.angle_gamma   90.00
#
_symmetry.space_group_name_H-M   'P 1'
#
loop_
_entity.id
_entity.type
_entity.pdbx_description
1 polymer ?
#
loop_
_entity_poly.entity_id
_entity_poly.type
_entity_poly.pdbx_seq_one_letter_code
_entity_poly.pdbx_strand_id
1 'polypeptide(L)'
;MLHLHIERFHLHNYLDLALQEGRDWPIQLKVMKECIVNGYSLQELKSLVEKGVDLKSLPPHPVSSTSNPSSGAAGADDRGSTPLFSFAMFHKLLIDFIITDDQSLCIVKCEEFWHLLLLLKNDLKDSNIPRCTKIKSDILQAWKDYFTVLKTDIQHAVGNVSFTIDIWSLDSQ
;
A
#
# COMPACT_ATOMS: atom_id res chain seq x y z
N MET A 1 2.12 -5.79 -10.86
CA MET A 1 1.55 -7.15 -11.03
C MET A 1 0.46 -7.45 -10.02
N LEU A 2 0.71 -7.24 -8.71
CA LEU A 2 -0.26 -7.52 -7.64
C LEU A 2 -1.58 -6.74 -7.75
N HIS A 3 -1.54 -5.43 -8.01
CA HIS A 3 -2.77 -4.61 -8.11
C HIS A 3 -3.72 -5.09 -9.22
N LEU A 4 -3.16 -5.50 -10.36
CA LEU A 4 -3.91 -6.03 -11.49
C LEU A 4 -4.51 -7.42 -11.18
N HIS A 5 -3.78 -8.23 -10.41
CA HIS A 5 -4.23 -9.55 -9.96
C HIS A 5 -5.37 -9.43 -8.94
N ILE A 6 -5.24 -8.52 -7.96
CA ILE A 6 -6.30 -8.25 -7.00
C ILE A 6 -7.54 -7.72 -7.72
N GLU A 7 -7.39 -6.74 -8.62
CA GLU A 7 -8.49 -6.19 -9.41
C GLU A 7 -9.24 -7.27 -10.20
N ARG A 8 -8.52 -8.25 -10.76
CA ARG A 8 -9.10 -9.26 -11.65
C ARG A 8 -9.66 -10.48 -10.93
N PHE A 9 -9.07 -10.89 -9.82
CA PHE A 9 -9.36 -12.18 -9.19
C PHE A 9 -9.79 -12.08 -7.72
N HIS A 10 -9.47 -10.98 -7.02
CA HIS A 10 -9.72 -10.85 -5.58
C HIS A 10 -10.42 -9.54 -5.19
N LEU A 11 -11.09 -8.88 -6.14
CA LEU A 11 -11.74 -7.58 -5.91
C LEU A 11 -12.85 -7.68 -4.85
N HIS A 12 -13.60 -8.78 -4.83
CA HIS A 12 -14.64 -9.02 -3.83
C HIS A 12 -14.04 -9.13 -2.40
N ASN A 13 -13.03 -9.99 -2.21
CA ASN A 13 -12.32 -10.12 -0.93
C ASN A 13 -11.67 -8.81 -0.49
N TYR A 14 -11.15 -8.04 -1.44
CA TYR A 14 -10.58 -6.72 -1.17
C TYR A 14 -11.64 -5.73 -0.67
N LEU A 15 -12.84 -5.75 -1.25
CA LEU A 15 -13.98 -4.93 -0.81
C LEU A 15 -14.48 -5.34 0.58
N ASP A 16 -14.50 -6.64 0.90
CA ASP A 16 -14.85 -7.11 2.24
C ASP A 16 -13.87 -6.61 3.30
N LEU A 17 -12.56 -6.74 3.03
CA LEU A 17 -11.53 -6.16 3.89
C LEU A 17 -11.61 -4.63 3.94
N ALA A 18 -12.10 -4.00 2.86
CA ALA A 18 -12.28 -2.56 2.83
C ALA A 18 -13.45 -2.06 3.68
N LEU A 19 -14.45 -2.90 3.92
CA LEU A 19 -15.66 -2.57 4.67
C LEU A 19 -15.57 -2.89 6.17
N GLN A 20 -14.46 -3.49 6.63
CA GLN A 20 -14.25 -3.77 8.05
C GLN A 20 -14.18 -2.47 8.88
N GLU A 21 -14.89 -2.45 10.00
CA GLU A 21 -14.79 -1.36 10.98
C GLU A 21 -13.39 -1.33 11.62
N GLY A 22 -12.82 -0.15 11.83
CA GLY A 22 -11.48 0.02 12.40
C GLY A 22 -10.32 -0.13 11.39
N ARG A 23 -10.60 -0.01 10.10
CA ARG A 23 -9.58 -0.02 9.04
C ARG A 23 -8.66 1.21 9.09
N ASP A 24 -7.38 0.99 9.32
CA ASP A 24 -6.34 2.04 9.33
C ASP A 24 -5.55 2.19 8.02
N TRP A 25 -5.75 1.30 7.04
CA TRP A 25 -5.02 1.35 5.76
C TRP A 25 -5.84 2.08 4.68
N PRO A 26 -5.23 2.82 3.73
CA PRO A 26 -5.97 3.50 2.66
C PRO A 26 -6.33 2.57 1.50
N ILE A 27 -7.35 2.90 0.69
CA ILE A 27 -7.64 2.18 -0.55
C ILE A 27 -6.44 2.33 -1.49
N GLN A 28 -6.00 1.24 -2.13
CA GLN A 28 -4.82 1.19 -2.99
C GLN A 28 -5.17 0.92 -4.46
N LEU A 29 -6.29 0.28 -4.74
CA LEU A 29 -6.74 0.00 -6.12
C LEU A 29 -7.16 1.28 -6.82
N LYS A 30 -6.47 1.60 -7.93
CA LYS A 30 -6.70 2.82 -8.73
C LYS A 30 -8.16 2.95 -9.18
N VAL A 31 -8.74 1.88 -9.72
CA VAL A 31 -10.14 1.85 -10.16
C VAL A 31 -11.12 2.19 -9.03
N MET A 32 -10.85 1.74 -7.81
CA MET A 32 -11.71 2.05 -6.66
C MET A 32 -11.55 3.48 -6.19
N LYS A 33 -10.33 4.03 -6.19
CA LYS A 33 -10.09 5.45 -5.89
C LYS A 33 -10.89 6.33 -6.86
N GLU A 34 -10.83 6.02 -8.16
CA GLU A 34 -11.56 6.74 -9.20
C GLU A 34 -13.08 6.65 -8.99
N CYS A 35 -13.60 5.47 -8.65
CA CYS A 35 -15.03 5.32 -8.34
C CYS A 35 -15.45 6.13 -7.10
N ILE A 36 -14.62 6.15 -6.04
CA ILE A 36 -14.91 6.94 -4.83
C ILE A 36 -14.90 8.44 -5.14
N VAL A 37 -13.94 8.91 -5.95
CA VAL A 37 -13.89 10.29 -6.44
C VAL A 37 -15.13 10.62 -7.28
N ASN A 38 -15.64 9.65 -8.03
CA ASN A 38 -16.89 9.74 -8.79
C ASN A 38 -18.17 9.63 -7.93
N GLY A 39 -18.05 9.58 -6.60
CA GLY A 39 -19.19 9.64 -5.67
C GLY A 39 -19.75 8.29 -5.23
N TYR A 40 -19.12 7.17 -5.60
CA TYR A 40 -19.57 5.85 -5.16
C TYR A 40 -19.07 5.51 -3.76
N SER A 41 -19.97 5.01 -2.91
CA SER A 41 -19.60 4.44 -1.61
C SER A 41 -19.02 3.02 -1.77
N LEU A 42 -18.22 2.57 -0.79
CA LEU A 42 -17.67 1.20 -0.78
C LEU A 42 -18.76 0.13 -0.77
N GLN A 43 -19.91 0.41 -0.14
CA GLN A 43 -21.06 -0.50 -0.10
C GLN A 43 -21.72 -0.65 -1.48
N GLU A 44 -21.86 0.46 -2.22
CA GLU A 44 -22.37 0.44 -3.59
C GLU A 44 -21.40 -0.29 -4.52
N LEU A 45 -20.10 -0.06 -4.39
CA LEU A 45 -19.08 -0.76 -5.18
C LEU A 45 -19.11 -2.26 -4.92
N LYS A 46 -19.29 -2.69 -3.66
CA LYS A 46 -19.49 -4.10 -3.33
C LYS A 46 -20.73 -4.67 -4.02
N SER A 47 -21.87 -4.00 -3.94
CA SER A 47 -23.10 -4.45 -4.59
C SER A 47 -22.97 -4.54 -6.11
N LEU A 48 -22.21 -3.62 -6.73
CA LEU A 48 -21.96 -3.62 -8.18
C LEU A 48 -21.04 -4.77 -8.61
N VAL A 49 -20.00 -5.04 -7.84
CA VAL A 49 -19.09 -6.18 -8.09
C VAL A 49 -19.80 -7.52 -7.89
N GLU A 50 -20.68 -7.64 -6.89
CA GLU A 50 -21.54 -8.83 -6.70
C GLU A 50 -22.49 -9.06 -7.88
N LYS A 51 -22.93 -7.98 -8.54
CA LYS A 51 -23.75 -8.03 -9.76
C LYS A 51 -22.93 -8.27 -11.04
N GLY A 52 -21.61 -8.43 -10.93
CA GLY A 52 -20.71 -8.68 -12.06
C GLY A 52 -20.43 -7.45 -12.92
N VAL A 53 -20.65 -6.24 -12.39
CA VAL A 53 -20.37 -4.99 -13.11
C VAL A 53 -18.88 -4.68 -13.09
N ASP A 54 -18.30 -4.36 -14.24
CA ASP A 54 -16.91 -3.90 -14.34
C ASP A 54 -16.78 -2.45 -13.88
N LEU A 55 -16.04 -2.23 -12.80
CA LEU A 55 -15.82 -0.93 -12.18
C LEU A 55 -15.15 0.08 -13.15
N LYS A 56 -14.39 -0.38 -14.15
CA LYS A 56 -13.75 0.49 -15.15
C LYS A 56 -14.75 1.18 -16.07
N SER A 57 -15.96 0.66 -16.15
CA SER A 57 -17.00 1.12 -17.07
C SER A 57 -18.08 1.97 -16.40
N LEU A 58 -17.92 2.27 -15.11
CA LEU A 58 -18.93 3.01 -14.36
C LEU A 58 -19.00 4.48 -14.79
N PRO A 59 -20.21 5.02 -15.04
CA PRO A 59 -20.39 6.44 -15.27
C PRO A 59 -20.11 7.25 -13.98
N PRO A 60 -19.89 8.56 -14.06
CA PRO A 60 -19.89 9.42 -12.87
C PRO A 60 -21.23 9.30 -12.13
N HIS A 61 -21.21 9.13 -10.80
CA HIS A 61 -22.44 8.97 -10.04
C HIS A 61 -23.24 10.29 -10.08
N PRO A 62 -24.56 10.27 -10.35
CA PRO A 62 -25.38 11.47 -10.23
C PRO A 62 -25.38 11.93 -8.77
N VAL A 63 -24.91 13.16 -8.55
CA VAL A 63 -24.81 13.79 -7.24
C VAL A 63 -26.22 14.07 -6.74
N SER A 64 -26.73 13.24 -5.81
CA SER A 64 -27.90 13.58 -5.02
C SER A 64 -27.58 14.80 -4.16
N SER A 65 -27.99 15.95 -4.65
CA SER A 65 -27.79 17.25 -4.04
C SER A 65 -28.45 17.27 -2.66
N THR A 66 -27.66 17.41 -1.59
CA THR A 66 -28.21 17.78 -0.28
C THR A 66 -27.46 19.00 0.25
N SER A 67 -28.10 20.15 0.01
CA SER A 67 -27.99 21.45 0.71
C SER A 67 -26.61 22.02 1.08
N ASN A 68 -26.26 23.11 0.39
CA ASN A 68 -25.35 24.16 0.90
C ASN A 68 -25.85 24.73 2.24
N PRO A 69 -24.93 25.29 3.04
CA PRO A 69 -24.89 26.74 3.14
C PRO A 69 -23.50 27.31 2.82
N SER A 70 -23.52 28.43 2.10
CA SER A 70 -22.39 29.27 1.76
C SER A 70 -21.74 29.91 2.99
N SER A 71 -20.42 29.86 3.08
CA SER A 71 -19.58 30.98 3.55
C SER A 71 -18.10 30.76 3.24
N GLY A 72 -17.54 31.68 2.46
CA GLY A 72 -16.25 32.31 2.76
C GLY A 72 -14.95 31.53 2.51
N ALA A 73 -14.40 31.73 1.31
CA ALA A 73 -12.98 31.74 0.95
C ALA A 73 -11.92 31.44 2.04
N ALA A 74 -11.17 30.35 1.83
CA ALA A 74 -9.70 30.32 1.81
C ALA A 74 -9.28 28.97 1.22
N GLY A 75 -8.32 28.95 0.28
CA GLY A 75 -7.85 27.73 -0.38
C GLY A 75 -7.39 26.69 0.65
N ALA A 76 -8.18 25.62 0.80
CA ALA A 76 -7.83 24.49 1.64
C ALA A 76 -7.02 23.51 0.79
N ASP A 77 -5.75 23.38 1.14
CA ASP A 77 -4.77 22.42 0.63
C ASP A 77 -5.41 21.02 0.55
N ASP A 78 -5.48 20.46 -0.66
CA ASP A 78 -5.97 19.09 -1.01
C ASP A 78 -5.07 17.98 -0.45
N ARG A 79 -4.14 18.32 0.44
CA ARG A 79 -3.37 17.34 1.20
C ARG A 79 -4.20 16.82 2.36
N GLY A 80 -5.10 15.89 2.05
CA GLY A 80 -5.65 14.96 3.03
C GLY A 80 -4.52 14.44 3.92
N SER A 81 -4.50 14.91 5.17
CA SER A 81 -3.65 14.50 6.28
C SER A 81 -2.28 13.94 5.88
N THR A 82 -1.48 14.68 5.11
CA THR A 82 -0.09 14.27 4.86
C THR A 82 0.62 14.29 6.21
N PRO A 83 1.13 13.15 6.71
CA PRO A 83 1.77 13.13 8.02
C PRO A 83 2.92 14.12 8.02
N LEU A 84 3.02 14.90 9.10
CA LEU A 84 4.13 15.81 9.33
C LEU A 84 5.44 15.05 9.14
N PHE A 85 6.33 15.63 8.34
CA PHE A 85 7.63 15.03 8.09
C PHE A 85 8.39 14.83 9.41
N SER A 86 8.76 13.59 9.69
CA SER A 86 9.71 13.22 10.74
C SER A 86 10.66 12.18 10.18
N PHE A 87 11.89 12.12 10.69
CA PHE A 87 12.85 11.11 10.23
C PHE A 87 12.35 9.68 10.44
N ALA A 88 11.64 9.42 11.54
CA ALA A 88 11.01 8.13 11.80
C ALA A 88 9.95 7.77 10.74
N MET A 89 9.07 8.72 10.39
CA MET A 89 8.06 8.50 9.35
C MET A 89 8.70 8.32 7.97
N PHE A 90 9.73 9.11 7.64
CA PHE A 90 10.49 8.98 6.41
C PHE A 90 11.15 7.59 6.28
N HIS A 91 11.80 7.10 7.34
CA HIS A 91 12.38 5.76 7.37
C HIS A 91 11.34 4.68 7.17
N LYS A 92 10.20 4.78 7.87
CA LYS A 92 9.09 3.85 7.73
C LYS A 92 8.59 3.79 6.29
N LEU A 93 8.27 4.94 5.68
CA LEU A 93 7.76 5.01 4.31
C LEU A 93 8.78 4.51 3.28
N LEU A 94 10.08 4.73 3.49
CA LEU A 94 11.13 4.21 2.63
C LEU A 94 11.22 2.68 2.70
N ILE A 95 11.09 2.09 3.90
CA ILE A 95 11.04 0.64 4.08
C ILE A 95 9.77 0.07 3.44
N ASP A 96 8.62 0.70 3.67
CA ASP A 96 7.33 0.27 3.10
C ASP A 96 7.38 0.29 1.57
N PHE A 97 7.99 1.30 0.96
CA PHE A 97 8.23 1.38 -0.49
C PHE A 97 9.11 0.22 -0.99
N ILE A 98 10.22 -0.05 -0.31
CA ILE A 98 11.12 -1.15 -0.71
C ILE A 98 10.40 -2.50 -0.66
N ILE A 99 9.64 -2.75 0.40
CA ILE A 99 8.92 -4.02 0.61
C ILE A 99 7.75 -4.16 -0.36
N THR A 100 6.92 -3.13 -0.48
CA THR A 100 5.67 -3.17 -1.26
C THR A 100 5.95 -3.35 -2.75
N ASP A 101 7.00 -2.72 -3.26
CA ASP A 101 7.33 -2.71 -4.68
C ASP A 101 8.51 -3.64 -5.03
N ASP A 102 8.91 -4.52 -4.11
CA ASP A 102 10.05 -5.45 -4.24
C ASP A 102 11.31 -4.77 -4.82
N GLN A 103 11.59 -3.57 -4.33
CA GLN A 103 12.71 -2.79 -4.84
C GLN A 103 14.02 -3.39 -4.35
N SER A 104 15.05 -3.30 -5.18
CA SER A 104 16.39 -3.68 -4.76
C SER A 104 16.81 -2.89 -3.52
N LEU A 105 17.36 -3.58 -2.51
CA LEU A 105 18.00 -2.92 -1.35
C LEU A 105 19.16 -1.99 -1.74
N CYS A 106 19.65 -2.09 -2.98
CA CYS A 106 20.65 -1.18 -3.54
C CYS A 106 20.08 0.17 -3.95
N ILE A 107 18.75 0.38 -3.99
CA ILE A 107 18.14 1.67 -4.33
C ILE A 107 18.62 2.78 -3.39
N VAL A 108 18.86 2.44 -2.12
CA VAL A 108 19.42 3.35 -1.11
C VAL A 108 20.92 3.55 -1.23
N LYS A 109 21.55 3.06 -2.29
CA LYS A 109 22.93 3.39 -2.70
C LYS A 109 22.96 4.13 -4.05
N CYS A 110 21.83 4.28 -4.74
CA CYS A 110 21.74 4.92 -6.06
C CYS A 110 21.76 6.44 -5.93
N GLU A 111 22.86 7.08 -6.31
CA GLU A 111 23.08 8.52 -6.11
C GLU A 111 21.97 9.39 -6.74
N GLU A 112 21.40 8.98 -7.87
CA GLU A 112 20.29 9.68 -8.52
C GLU A 112 19.03 9.68 -7.65
N PHE A 113 18.75 8.55 -7.00
CA PHE A 113 17.66 8.44 -6.03
C PHE A 113 17.94 9.31 -4.79
N TRP A 114 19.19 9.37 -4.33
CA TRP A 114 19.60 10.27 -3.24
C TRP A 114 19.40 11.75 -3.61
N HIS A 115 19.80 12.16 -4.82
CA HIS A 115 19.58 13.53 -5.29
C HIS A 115 18.10 13.88 -5.38
N LEU A 116 17.26 12.94 -5.81
CA LEU A 116 15.80 13.14 -5.83
C LEU A 116 15.26 13.36 -4.41
N LEU A 117 15.66 12.55 -3.43
CA LEU A 117 15.22 12.70 -2.04
C LEU A 117 15.68 14.02 -1.42
N LEU A 118 16.92 14.44 -1.69
CA LEU A 118 17.46 15.72 -1.21
C LEU A 118 16.77 16.91 -1.87
N LEU A 119 16.45 16.83 -3.17
CA LEU A 119 15.68 17.86 -3.88
C LEU A 119 14.28 18.05 -3.28
N LEU A 120 13.63 16.95 -2.89
CA LEU A 120 12.30 16.99 -2.29
C LEU A 120 12.30 17.57 -0.86
N LYS A 121 13.45 17.55 -0.16
CA LYS A 121 13.55 18.05 1.22
C LYS A 121 14.93 18.63 1.53
N ASN A 122 15.04 19.97 1.49
CA ASN A 122 16.28 20.71 1.75
C ASN A 122 16.91 20.48 3.14
N ASP A 123 16.11 20.11 4.15
CA ASP A 123 16.61 19.85 5.52
C ASP A 123 17.14 18.42 5.70
N LEU A 124 16.93 17.56 4.70
CA LEU A 124 17.40 16.18 4.71
C LEU A 124 18.91 16.19 4.50
N LYS A 125 19.63 15.54 5.41
CA LYS A 125 21.09 15.37 5.32
C LYS A 125 21.39 13.93 4.96
N ASP A 126 22.56 13.71 4.38
CA ASP A 126 23.04 12.37 4.03
C ASP A 126 22.96 11.39 5.23
N SER A 127 23.32 11.87 6.42
CA SER A 127 23.27 11.09 7.66
C SER A 127 21.87 10.63 8.09
N ASN A 128 20.83 11.27 7.58
CA ASN A 128 19.45 11.01 7.95
C ASN A 128 18.79 9.95 7.07
N ILE A 129 19.43 9.55 5.97
CA ILE A 129 18.92 8.51 5.09
C ILE A 129 19.59 7.18 5.51
N PRO A 130 18.80 6.14 5.77
CA PRO A 130 19.33 4.91 6.34
C PRO A 130 20.20 4.20 5.30
N ARG A 131 21.44 3.88 5.69
CA ARG A 131 22.36 3.13 4.84
C ARG A 131 21.86 1.70 4.63
N CYS A 132 22.29 1.08 3.53
CA CYS A 132 21.96 -0.30 3.19
C CYS A 132 22.24 -1.30 4.33
N THR A 133 23.29 -1.10 5.13
CA THR A 133 23.56 -1.94 6.31
C THR A 133 22.45 -1.85 7.36
N LYS A 134 21.95 -0.63 7.61
CA LYS A 134 20.86 -0.36 8.55
C LYS A 134 19.54 -0.93 8.03
N ILE A 135 19.21 -0.70 6.75
CA ILE A 135 18.01 -1.27 6.11
C ILE A 135 18.04 -2.80 6.14
N LYS A 136 19.18 -3.42 5.81
CA LYS A 136 19.32 -4.88 5.91
C LYS A 136 19.07 -5.37 7.33
N SER A 137 19.60 -4.67 8.33
CA SER A 137 19.36 -5.01 9.74
C SER A 137 17.89 -4.88 10.12
N ASP A 138 17.21 -3.83 9.66
CA ASP A 138 15.83 -3.55 10.00
C ASP A 138 14.88 -4.55 9.30
N ILE A 139 15.16 -4.94 8.05
CA ILE A 139 14.44 -6.00 7.34
C ILE A 139 14.63 -7.36 8.02
N LEU A 140 15.87 -7.69 8.42
CA LEU A 140 16.13 -8.92 9.17
C LEU A 140 15.38 -8.95 10.50
N GLN A 141 15.26 -7.81 11.17
CA GLN A 141 14.50 -7.71 12.42
C GLN A 141 13.00 -7.89 12.16
N ALA A 142 12.43 -7.18 11.18
CA ALA A 142 11.04 -7.34 10.79
C ALA A 142 10.72 -8.80 10.39
N TRP A 143 11.63 -9.47 9.67
CA TRP A 143 11.49 -10.88 9.35
C TRP A 143 11.49 -11.77 10.61
N LYS A 144 12.36 -11.52 11.60
CA LYS A 144 12.38 -12.28 12.86
C LYS A 144 11.10 -12.10 13.67
N ASP A 145 10.59 -10.88 13.72
CA ASP A 145 9.35 -10.55 14.42
C ASP A 145 8.19 -11.30 13.76
N TYR A 146 8.09 -11.23 12.42
CA TYR A 146 7.09 -11.95 11.65
C TYR A 146 7.22 -13.47 11.75
N PHE A 147 8.46 -13.99 11.70
CA PHE A 147 8.74 -15.42 11.81
C PHE A 147 8.29 -15.99 13.15
N THR A 148 8.36 -15.19 14.22
CA THR A 148 7.88 -15.58 15.54
C THR A 148 6.36 -15.76 15.55
N VAL A 149 5.62 -14.85 14.93
CA VAL A 149 4.15 -14.95 14.77
C VAL A 149 3.79 -16.16 13.90
N LEU A 150 4.42 -16.27 12.73
CA LEU A 150 4.18 -17.38 11.79
C LEU A 150 4.45 -18.75 12.43
N LYS A 151 5.48 -18.86 13.26
CA LYS A 151 5.79 -20.10 13.98
C LYS A 151 4.65 -20.49 14.93
N THR A 152 4.08 -19.52 15.66
CA THR A 152 2.92 -19.76 16.51
C THR A 152 1.72 -20.21 15.67
N ASP A 153 1.44 -19.55 14.55
CA ASP A 153 0.30 -19.91 13.68
C ASP A 153 0.43 -21.33 13.13
N ILE A 154 1.63 -21.72 12.68
CA ILE A 154 1.90 -23.07 12.18
C ILE A 154 1.71 -24.13 13.28
N GLN A 155 2.11 -23.85 14.53
CA GLN A 155 1.89 -24.78 15.65
C GLN A 155 0.40 -25.07 15.89
N HIS A 156 -0.48 -24.13 15.58
CA HIS A 156 -1.92 -24.28 15.71
C HIS A 156 -2.60 -24.87 14.46
N ALA A 157 -1.89 -25.02 13.34
CA ALA A 157 -2.42 -25.50 12.05
C ALA A 157 -2.27 -27.02 11.82
N VAL A 158 -2.26 -27.84 12.88
CA VAL A 158 -2.01 -29.29 12.79
C VAL A 158 -3.00 -29.96 11.82
N GLY A 159 -2.49 -30.65 10.80
CA GLY A 159 -3.29 -31.38 9.81
C GLY A 159 -3.65 -30.61 8.53
N ASN A 160 -3.40 -29.30 8.47
CA ASN A 160 -3.72 -28.43 7.32
C ASN A 160 -2.49 -27.83 6.64
N VAL A 161 -1.30 -28.38 6.89
CA VAL A 161 -0.04 -27.89 6.31
C VAL A 161 0.41 -28.83 5.19
N SER A 162 0.52 -28.29 3.97
CA SER A 162 1.19 -28.95 2.85
C SER A 162 2.51 -28.23 2.54
N PHE A 163 3.57 -28.98 2.25
CA PHE A 163 4.87 -28.44 1.87
C PHE A 163 5.10 -28.65 0.36
N THR A 164 5.40 -27.56 -0.35
CA THR A 164 5.81 -27.60 -1.74
C THR A 164 7.26 -27.15 -1.84
N ILE A 165 8.11 -27.98 -2.43
CA ILE A 165 9.51 -27.64 -2.70
C ILE A 165 9.69 -27.46 -4.20
N ASP A 166 10.41 -26.42 -4.56
CA ASP A 166 10.78 -26.12 -5.94
C ASP A 166 12.30 -26.09 -6.05
N ILE A 167 12.86 -26.92 -6.93
CA ILE A 167 14.31 -27.12 -7.07
C ILE A 167 14.67 -26.92 -8.53
N TRP A 168 15.53 -25.93 -8.79
CA TRP A 168 16.06 -25.64 -10.11
C TRP A 168 17.59 -25.73 -10.08
N SER A 169 18.20 -26.27 -11.14
CA SER A 169 19.64 -26.12 -11.39
C SER A 169 19.92 -24.77 -12.02
N LEU A 170 20.99 -24.10 -11.59
CA LEU A 170 21.59 -23.02 -12.36
C LEU A 170 22.50 -23.65 -13.40
N ASP A 171 22.03 -23.74 -14.63
CA ASP A 171 22.88 -24.13 -15.74
C ASP A 171 24.00 -23.07 -15.84
N SER A 172 25.21 -23.50 -15.53
CA SER A 172 26.39 -22.65 -15.56
C SER A 172 26.79 -22.47 -17.02
N GLN A 173 26.71 -21.24 -17.55
CA GLN A 173 27.46 -20.85 -18.75
C GLN A 173 28.89 -20.50 -18.38
#